data_AF-A0A5B8VD28-F1
#
_entry.id   AF-A0A5B8VD28-F1
#
_cell.length_a   1.000
_cell.length_b   1.000
_cell.length_c   1.000
_cell.angle_alpha   90.00
_cell.angle_beta   90.00
_cell.angle_gamma   90.00
#
_symmetry.space_group_name_H-M   'P 1'
#
loop_
_entity.id
_entity.type
_entity.pdbx_description
1 polymer ?
#
loop_
_entity_poly.entity_id
_entity_poly.type
_entity_poly.pdbx_seq_one_letter_code
_entity_poly.pdbx_strand_id
1 'polypeptide(L)'
;MYPSSIHKFNTPVMGLAYTIDSPIKVAHFGIASVISNIEDRLIEMMRRHYYQTINKEYYPIPISEEDYRAKRITDYLNLVNSIVQVQFERLKKAALKQAQK
;
A
#
# COMPACT_ATOMS: atom_id res chain seq x y z
N MET A 1 -26.77 -7.85 29.00
CA MET A 1 -26.49 -6.99 27.83
C MET A 1 -25.32 -7.63 27.11
N TYR A 2 -25.57 -8.37 26.02
CA TYR A 2 -24.47 -9.04 25.30
C TYR A 2 -23.58 -7.97 24.65
N PRO A 3 -22.24 -8.07 24.76
CA PRO A 3 -21.37 -7.14 24.08
C PRO A 3 -21.65 -7.25 22.58
N SER A 4 -21.98 -6.13 21.94
CA SER A 4 -22.11 -6.07 20.49
C SER A 4 -20.79 -6.53 19.88
N SER A 5 -20.80 -7.69 19.23
CA SER A 5 -19.64 -8.19 18.47
C SER A 5 -19.13 -7.07 17.56
N ILE A 6 -17.85 -6.70 17.69
CA ILE A 6 -17.21 -5.75 16.78
C ILE A 6 -17.41 -6.25 15.35
N HIS A 7 -17.98 -5.41 14.50
CA HIS A 7 -18.20 -5.74 13.10
C HIS A 7 -16.84 -5.94 12.41
N LYS A 8 -16.64 -7.11 11.79
CA LYS A 8 -15.43 -7.41 11.03
C LYS A 8 -15.63 -6.97 9.59
N PHE A 9 -14.67 -6.20 9.07
CA PHE A 9 -14.63 -5.82 7.66
C PHE A 9 -13.58 -6.67 6.94
N ASN A 10 -13.98 -7.25 5.82
CA ASN A 10 -13.10 -8.08 4.99
C ASN A 10 -12.95 -7.41 3.61
N THR A 11 -11.71 -7.15 3.21
CA THR A 11 -11.41 -6.73 1.84
C THR A 11 -11.37 -8.00 0.97
N PRO A 12 -12.25 -8.14 -0.05
CA PRO A 12 -12.21 -9.32 -0.90
C PRO A 12 -10.91 -9.35 -1.71
N VAL A 13 -10.30 -10.53 -1.79
CA VAL A 13 -9.16 -10.76 -2.67
C VAL A 13 -9.70 -10.87 -4.09
N MET A 14 -9.37 -9.89 -4.92
CA MET A 14 -9.67 -9.94 -6.36
C MET A 14 -8.39 -10.30 -7.13
N GLY A 15 -8.39 -10.19 -8.46
CA GLY A 15 -7.21 -10.46 -9.28
C GLY A 15 -5.93 -9.76 -8.79
N LEU A 16 -4.77 -10.28 -9.20
CA LEU A 16 -3.44 -9.85 -8.74
C LEU A 16 -3.26 -8.32 -8.75
N ALA A 17 -3.67 -7.67 -9.85
CA ALA A 17 -3.58 -6.23 -10.04
C ALA A 17 -4.45 -5.41 -9.08
N TYR A 18 -5.63 -5.92 -8.70
CA TYR A 18 -6.47 -5.24 -7.70
C TYR A 18 -5.88 -5.41 -6.29
N THR A 19 -5.46 -6.63 -5.98
CA THR A 19 -5.01 -7.00 -4.65
C THR A 19 -3.72 -6.26 -4.27
N ILE A 20 -2.73 -6.19 -5.18
CA ILE A 20 -1.46 -5.48 -4.93
C ILE A 20 -1.64 -3.97 -4.67
N ASP A 21 -2.69 -3.39 -5.23
CA ASP A 21 -2.99 -1.95 -5.19
C ASP A 21 -3.83 -1.55 -3.97
N SER A 22 -4.71 -2.46 -3.53
CA SER A 22 -5.68 -2.20 -2.46
C SER A 22 -5.13 -1.60 -1.16
N PRO A 23 -3.96 -1.99 -0.60
CA PRO A 23 -3.51 -1.47 0.68
C PRO A 23 -3.18 0.03 0.63
N ILE A 24 -2.70 0.54 -0.50
CA ILE A 24 -2.41 1.97 -0.67
C ILE A 24 -3.69 2.81 -0.59
N LYS A 25 -4.85 2.21 -0.88
CA LYS A 25 -6.15 2.91 -0.87
C LYS A 25 -6.86 2.84 0.47
N VAL A 26 -6.71 1.75 1.23
CA VAL A 26 -7.52 1.51 2.44
C VAL A 26 -6.74 1.47 3.75
N ALA A 27 -5.42 1.27 3.72
CA ALA A 27 -4.66 1.03 4.94
C ALA A 27 -4.60 2.26 5.87
N HIS A 28 -4.65 3.48 5.35
CA HIS A 28 -4.68 4.70 6.17
C HIS A 28 -5.97 4.86 6.99
N PHE A 29 -7.01 4.07 6.70
CA PHE A 29 -8.22 3.98 7.52
C PHE A 29 -8.15 2.88 8.60
N GLY A 30 -7.01 2.19 8.75
CA GLY A 30 -6.86 1.06 9.66
C GLY A 30 -7.52 -0.23 9.18
N ILE A 31 -7.86 -0.31 7.89
CA ILE A 31 -8.44 -1.52 7.27
C ILE A 31 -7.29 -2.44 6.84
N ALA A 32 -7.28 -3.67 7.36
CA ALA A 32 -6.33 -4.69 6.94
C ALA A 32 -6.55 -5.07 5.47
N SER A 33 -5.46 -5.15 4.71
CA SER A 33 -5.47 -5.64 3.33
C SER A 33 -4.30 -6.59 3.09
N VAL A 34 -4.28 -7.21 1.92
CA VAL A 34 -3.28 -8.20 1.51
C VAL A 34 -2.58 -7.77 0.23
N ILE A 35 -1.33 -8.18 0.06
CA ILE A 35 -0.52 -7.95 -1.15
C ILE A 35 -0.09 -9.32 -1.68
N SER A 36 -0.33 -9.57 -2.97
CA SER A 36 0.21 -10.75 -3.63
C SER A 36 1.65 -10.48 -4.08
N ASN A 37 2.58 -11.35 -3.67
CA ASN A 37 4.01 -11.31 -4.06
C ASN A 37 4.38 -12.40 -5.09
N ILE A 38 3.37 -12.97 -5.74
CA ILE A 38 3.52 -14.10 -6.67
C ILE A 38 4.20 -13.63 -7.96
N GLU A 39 3.78 -12.49 -8.50
CA GLU A 39 4.21 -12.02 -9.81
C GLU A 39 5.15 -10.81 -9.72
N ASP A 40 6.44 -11.06 -9.89
CA ASP A 40 7.50 -10.07 -9.79
C ASP A 40 7.40 -8.93 -10.84
N ARG A 41 6.95 -9.24 -12.07
CA ARG A 41 6.76 -8.23 -13.12
C ARG A 41 5.67 -7.22 -12.72
N LEU A 42 4.59 -7.71 -12.13
CA LEU A 42 3.52 -6.86 -11.64
C LEU A 42 4.02 -5.92 -10.54
N ILE A 43 4.83 -6.42 -9.60
CA ILE A 43 5.45 -5.59 -8.55
C ILE A 43 6.29 -4.49 -9.17
N GLU A 44 7.12 -4.79 -10.18
CA GLU A 44 7.94 -3.78 -10.85
C GLU A 44 7.12 -2.73 -11.59
N MET A 45 6.04 -3.15 -12.26
CA MET A 45 5.08 -2.24 -12.89
C MET A 45 4.42 -1.32 -11.86
N MET A 46 3.99 -1.87 -10.71
CA MET A 46 3.37 -1.10 -9.64
C MET A 46 4.37 -0.14 -8.97
N ARG A 47 5.63 -0.56 -8.77
CA ARG A 47 6.71 0.34 -8.33
C ARG A 47 6.84 1.52 -9.27
N ARG A 48 7.03 1.28 -10.57
CA ARG A 48 7.15 2.34 -11.58
C ARG A 48 5.97 3.29 -11.54
N HIS A 49 4.75 2.77 -11.47
CA HIS A 49 3.54 3.59 -11.36
C HIS A 49 3.56 4.47 -10.10
N TYR A 50 3.83 3.89 -8.93
CA TYR A 50 3.75 4.62 -7.67
C TYR A 50 4.89 5.60 -7.42
N TYR A 51 6.10 5.36 -7.93
CA TYR A 51 7.16 6.36 -7.91
C TYR A 51 6.78 7.61 -8.70
N GLN A 52 6.14 7.43 -9.86
CA GLN A 52 5.63 8.54 -10.68
C GLN A 52 4.53 9.31 -9.97
N THR A 53 3.58 8.63 -9.29
CA THR A 53 2.47 9.33 -8.62
C THR A 53 2.89 10.18 -7.42
N ILE A 54 4.03 9.88 -6.80
CA ILE A 54 4.59 10.66 -5.68
C ILE A 54 5.75 11.57 -6.10
N ASN A 55 6.00 11.73 -7.39
CA ASN A 55 7.10 12.53 -7.95
C ASN A 55 8.48 12.17 -7.36
N LYS A 56 8.73 10.88 -7.12
CA LYS A 56 10.05 10.38 -6.74
C LYS A 56 10.75 9.74 -7.93
N GLU A 57 12.07 9.78 -7.91
CA GLU A 57 12.89 9.14 -8.93
C GLU A 57 12.74 7.61 -8.86
N TYR A 58 12.47 7.00 -10.01
CA TYR A 58 12.30 5.56 -10.14
C TYR A 58 13.57 4.94 -10.72
N TYR A 59 14.12 3.97 -10.00
CA TYR A 59 15.26 3.18 -10.45
C TYR A 59 14.81 1.74 -10.76
N PRO A 60 14.87 1.32 -12.03
CA PRO A 60 14.48 -0.04 -12.41
C PRO A 60 15.48 -1.06 -11.85
N ILE A 61 14.97 -2.17 -11.34
CA ILE A 61 15.79 -3.29 -10.84
C ILE A 61 15.76 -4.38 -11.91
N PRO A 62 16.83 -4.61 -12.71
CA PRO A 62 16.80 -5.59 -13.80
C PRO A 62 16.83 -7.04 -13.29
N ILE A 63 16.34 -7.98 -14.10
CA ILE A 63 16.33 -9.42 -13.78
C ILE A 63 17.76 -9.99 -13.68
N SER A 64 18.73 -9.33 -14.29
CA SER A 64 20.15 -9.69 -14.23
C SER A 64 20.81 -9.37 -12.89
N GLU A 65 20.15 -8.60 -12.02
CA GLU A 65 20.68 -8.27 -10.70
C GLU A 65 20.53 -9.43 -9.72
N GLU A 66 21.53 -9.64 -8.88
CA GLU A 66 21.44 -10.61 -7.79
C GLU A 66 20.30 -10.24 -6.84
N ASP A 67 19.48 -11.23 -6.48
CA ASP A 67 18.29 -11.09 -5.63
C ASP A 67 17.28 -10.04 -6.12
N TYR A 68 17.19 -9.80 -7.44
CA TYR A 68 16.29 -8.79 -8.02
C TYR A 68 14.85 -8.88 -7.48
N ARG A 69 14.31 -10.10 -7.33
CA ARG A 69 12.94 -10.32 -6.86
C ARG A 69 12.75 -9.85 -5.42
N ALA A 70 13.70 -10.18 -4.53
CA ALA A 70 13.64 -9.76 -3.13
C ALA A 70 13.80 -8.24 -3.03
N LYS A 71 14.72 -7.65 -3.80
CA LYS A 71 14.91 -6.19 -3.84
C LYS A 71 13.66 -5.45 -4.32
N ARG A 72 13.01 -5.93 -5.39
CA ARG A 72 11.74 -5.37 -5.89
C ARG A 72 10.62 -5.47 -4.86
N ILE A 73 10.44 -6.64 -4.23
CA ILE A 73 9.42 -6.83 -3.20
C ILE A 73 9.67 -5.87 -2.03
N THR A 74 10.89 -5.83 -1.50
CA THR A 74 11.27 -4.98 -0.36
C THR A 74 11.05 -3.51 -0.67
N ASP A 75 11.52 -3.02 -1.82
CA ASP A 75 11.35 -1.63 -2.21
C ASP A 75 9.87 -1.28 -2.40
N TYR A 76 9.07 -2.16 -3.01
CA TYR A 76 7.63 -1.96 -3.14
C TYR A 76 6.92 -1.86 -1.78
N LEU A 77 7.24 -2.75 -0.84
CA LEU A 77 6.64 -2.71 0.50
C LEU A 77 7.04 -1.45 1.27
N ASN A 78 8.30 -1.00 1.15
CA ASN A 78 8.77 0.26 1.72
C ASN A 78 8.04 1.47 1.11
N LEU A 79 7.84 1.45 -0.20
CA LEU A 79 7.08 2.47 -0.93
C LEU A 79 5.64 2.54 -0.45
N VAL A 80 4.94 1.39 -0.39
CA VAL A 80 3.57 1.28 0.13
C VAL A 80 3.49 1.85 1.54
N ASN A 81 4.38 1.42 2.44
CA ASN A 81 4.39 1.88 3.83
C ASN A 81 4.58 3.41 3.91
N SER A 82 5.52 3.96 3.14
CA SER A 82 5.76 5.41 3.09
C SER A 82 4.53 6.18 2.64
N ILE A 83 3.85 5.71 1.59
CA ILE A 83 2.63 6.34 1.07
C ILE A 83 1.51 6.31 2.12
N VAL A 84 1.28 5.15 2.75
CA VAL A 84 0.24 4.98 3.76
C VAL A 84 0.49 5.87 4.98
N GLN A 85 1.74 6.00 5.44
CA GLN A 85 2.09 6.90 6.54
C GLN A 85 1.77 8.37 6.21
N VAL A 86 2.10 8.83 5.00
CA VAL A 86 1.77 10.19 4.56
C VAL A 86 0.26 10.41 4.50
N GLN A 87 -0.49 9.46 3.96
CA GLN A 87 -1.95 9.52 3.91
C GLN A 87 -2.57 9.55 5.32
N PHE A 88 -2.05 8.72 6.23
CA PHE A 88 -2.50 8.67 7.62
C PHE A 88 -2.25 10.00 8.34
N GLU A 89 -1.06 10.57 8.22
CA GLU A 89 -0.75 11.87 8.82
C GLU A 89 -1.63 13.00 8.24
N ARG A 90 -1.93 12.95 6.94
CA ARG A 90 -2.89 13.88 6.31
C ARG A 90 -4.30 13.73 6.90
N LEU A 91 -4.78 12.50 7.08
CA LEU A 91 -6.08 12.21 7.67
C LEU A 91 -6.16 12.71 9.13
N LYS A 92 -5.15 12.41 9.93
CA LYS A 92 -5.03 12.86 11.33
C LYS A 92 -5.07 14.38 11.44
N LYS A 93 -4.30 15.09 10.61
CA LYS A 93 -4.31 16.56 10.58
C LYS A 93 -5.66 17.14 10.16
N ALA A 94 -6.37 16.50 9.22
CA ALA A 94 -7.69 16.93 8.80
C ALA A 94 -8.74 16.78 9.91
N ALA A 95 -8.72 15.68 10.65
CA ALA A 95 -9.60 15.45 11.79
C ALA A 95 -9.38 16.49 12.90
N LEU A 96 -8.12 16.80 13.23
CA LEU A 96 -7.79 17.81 14.24
C LEU A 96 -8.25 19.22 13.86
N LYS A 97 -8.15 19.59 12.57
CA LYS A 97 -8.65 20.89 12.08
C LYS A 97 -10.17 21.03 12.18
N GLN A 98 -10.92 19.94 11.99
CA GLN A 98 -12.38 19.95 12.12
C GLN A 98 -12.82 20.08 13.58
N ALA A 99 -12.09 19.47 14.53
CA ALA A 99 -12.41 19.57 15.95
C ALA A 99 -12.17 20.98 16.56
N GLN A 100 -11.45 21.85 15.85
CA GLN A 100 -11.15 23.23 16.29
C GLN A 100 -12.14 24.27 15.72
N LYS A 101 -13.13 23.82 14.94
CA LYS A 101 -14.14 24.66 14.32
C LYS A 101 -15.50 24.41 14.96
#